data_AF-A0A2A6LM80-F1
#
_entry.id   AF-A0A2A6LM80-F1
#
_cell.length_a   1.000
_cell.length_b   1.000
_cell.length_c   1.000
_cell.angle_alpha   90.00
_cell.angle_beta   90.00
_cell.angle_gamma   90.00
#
_symmetry.space_group_name_H-M   'P 1'
#
loop_
_entity.id
_entity.type
_entity.pdbx_description
1 polymer ?
#
loop_
_entity_poly.entity_id
_entity_poly.type
_entity_poly.pdbx_seq_one_letter_code
_entity_poly.pdbx_strand_id
1 'polypeptide(L)'
;MPLNLSSTSLPPATAGLISAGSSGIPRFWATIWSDVMKTSLAPSTRRKHLSALDRLYDSVQRQRGSDCLDRLIAEADADALEDCLVGFLAQLRNEAAVTNVDKTSTWTSAVSFVSDMLRFSGNSGARASKMEARLLRIDTLYRQLAPNAGTPAPPVRALPPLVVEDLYEIFRPDSPRNPFKTEALRWRNLLIFMLLLRLGLRRSEAALLHTNSFKEDFDPEAGKSVHWLDIEETEDIDPRYEQPGLKTDPSRRQLPLSQEIVDLALHYIRNYRGRANYPYLLISQKAKPLALRSFGKMFEIATDALSDRAKDSLSKQGLESVSCHDLRHYLPCRTMSGSFFINSK
;
A
#
# COMPACT_ATOMS: atom_id res chain seq x y z
N MET A 1 0.12 8.28 -15.65
CA MET A 1 -0.07 7.13 -14.74
C MET A 1 0.68 5.97 -15.36
N PRO A 2 1.53 5.26 -14.60
CA PRO A 2 2.33 4.19 -15.15
C PRO A 2 1.41 3.06 -15.67
N LEU A 3 1.72 2.54 -16.84
CA LEU A 3 0.98 1.46 -17.47
C LEU A 3 1.58 0.13 -17.03
N ASN A 4 0.73 -0.82 -16.63
CA ASN A 4 1.18 -2.19 -16.35
C ASN A 4 0.96 -3.05 -17.59
N LEU A 5 2.05 -3.46 -18.24
CA LEU A 5 2.02 -4.42 -19.34
C LEU A 5 1.98 -5.83 -18.76
N SER A 6 0.78 -6.41 -18.69
CA SER A 6 0.57 -7.79 -18.26
C SER A 6 -0.39 -8.48 -19.24
N SER A 7 0.12 -8.82 -20.42
CA SER A 7 -0.63 -9.59 -21.43
C SER A 7 0.08 -10.90 -21.72
N THR A 8 -0.67 -11.99 -21.87
CA THR A 8 -0.18 -13.29 -22.32
C THR A 8 0.36 -13.26 -23.76
N SER A 9 0.02 -12.23 -24.52
CA SER A 9 0.52 -11.99 -25.88
C SER A 9 1.88 -11.29 -25.93
N LEU A 10 2.42 -10.85 -24.78
CA LEU A 10 3.69 -10.15 -24.69
C LEU A 10 4.78 -11.09 -24.14
N PRO A 11 6.02 -11.02 -24.65
CA PRO A 11 7.14 -11.74 -24.06
C PRO A 11 7.26 -11.42 -22.55
N PRO A 12 7.57 -12.40 -21.69
CA PRO A 12 7.72 -12.17 -20.24
C PRO A 12 8.72 -11.05 -19.91
N ALA A 13 9.77 -10.89 -20.72
CA ALA A 13 10.76 -9.82 -20.57
C ALA A 13 10.21 -8.39 -20.78
N THR A 14 9.04 -8.26 -21.41
CA THR A 14 8.36 -6.97 -21.66
C THR A 14 7.20 -6.73 -20.69
N ALA A 15 6.93 -7.68 -19.80
CA ALA A 15 5.90 -7.52 -18.78
C ALA A 15 6.43 -6.64 -17.63
N GLY A 16 5.69 -5.60 -17.27
CA GLY A 16 6.14 -4.67 -16.23
C GLY A 16 5.46 -3.30 -16.25
N LEU A 17 5.82 -2.48 -15.28
CA LEU A 17 5.34 -1.10 -15.16
C LEU A 17 6.21 -0.18 -16.01
N ILE A 18 5.59 0.54 -16.95
CA ILE A 18 6.27 1.52 -17.80
C ILE A 18 5.67 2.92 -17.63
N SER A 19 6.50 3.95 -17.84
CA SER A 19 6.05 5.32 -18.03
C SER A 19 5.93 5.59 -19.53
N ALA A 20 4.78 6.07 -19.97
CA ALA A 20 4.52 6.37 -21.38
C ALA A 20 3.95 7.78 -21.54
N GLY A 21 4.32 8.44 -22.64
CA GLY A 21 3.77 9.74 -23.03
C GLY A 21 2.31 9.63 -23.50
N SER A 22 1.70 10.77 -23.78
CA SER A 22 0.30 10.87 -24.26
C SER A 22 0.03 10.13 -25.59
N SER A 23 1.07 9.91 -26.39
CA SER A 23 1.04 9.13 -27.64
C SER A 23 1.17 7.62 -27.43
N GLY A 24 1.31 7.14 -26.19
CA GLY A 24 1.52 5.72 -25.87
C GLY A 24 2.96 5.25 -26.08
N ILE A 25 3.88 6.14 -26.43
CA ILE A 25 5.31 5.82 -26.59
C ILE A 25 5.97 5.76 -25.20
N PRO A 26 6.70 4.67 -24.86
CA PRO A 26 7.46 4.59 -23.62
C PRO A 26 8.50 5.71 -23.52
N ARG A 27 8.60 6.34 -22.34
CA ARG A 27 9.61 7.37 -22.04
C ARG A 27 10.95 6.70 -21.80
N PHE A 28 11.96 7.04 -22.59
CA PHE A 28 13.18 6.25 -22.72
C PHE A 28 13.95 6.18 -21.40
N TRP A 29 14.30 7.32 -20.81
CA TRP A 29 15.09 7.32 -19.57
C TRP A 29 14.31 6.79 -18.38
N ALA A 30 12.99 7.00 -18.33
CA ALA A 30 12.15 6.45 -17.27
C ALA A 30 12.19 4.91 -17.27
N THR A 31 12.15 4.28 -18.45
CA THR A 31 12.28 2.83 -18.60
C THR A 31 13.68 2.35 -18.21
N ILE A 32 14.74 3.01 -18.68
CA ILE A 32 16.12 2.64 -18.32
C ILE A 32 16.34 2.72 -16.81
N TRP A 33 15.91 3.81 -16.18
CA TRP A 33 16.07 3.99 -14.75
C TRP A 33 15.30 2.94 -13.93
N SER A 34 14.06 2.62 -14.34
CA SER A 34 13.24 1.60 -13.69
C SER A 34 13.80 0.18 -13.85
N ASP A 35 14.10 -0.20 -15.10
CA ASP A 35 14.29 -1.60 -15.48
C ASP A 35 15.75 -2.01 -15.62
N VAL A 36 16.69 -1.05 -15.63
CA VAL A 36 18.13 -1.32 -15.63
C VAL A 36 18.75 -0.94 -14.28
N MET A 37 18.45 0.26 -13.75
CA MET A 37 19.12 0.75 -12.54
C MET A 37 18.42 0.37 -11.24
N LYS A 38 17.09 0.21 -11.24
CA LYS A 38 16.28 -0.04 -10.05
C LYS A 38 15.62 -1.42 -10.06
N THR A 39 16.26 -2.40 -10.69
CA THR A 39 15.78 -3.78 -10.84
C THR A 39 15.44 -4.45 -9.51
N SER A 40 16.21 -4.19 -8.46
CA SER A 40 16.02 -4.76 -7.11
C SER A 40 14.87 -4.15 -6.33
N LEU A 41 14.24 -3.07 -6.80
CA LEU A 41 13.11 -2.45 -6.10
C LEU A 41 11.84 -3.29 -6.24
N ALA A 42 11.13 -3.45 -5.12
CA ALA A 42 9.81 -4.06 -5.10
C ALA A 42 8.84 -3.33 -6.06
N PRO A 43 7.90 -4.05 -6.72
CA PRO A 43 6.99 -3.47 -7.72
C PRO A 43 6.19 -2.26 -7.23
N SER A 44 5.80 -2.24 -5.95
CA SER A 44 5.08 -1.11 -5.34
C SER A 44 5.96 0.14 -5.21
N THR A 45 7.23 0.00 -4.87
CA THR A 45 8.20 1.10 -4.80
C THR A 45 8.53 1.62 -6.20
N ARG A 46 8.75 0.71 -7.17
CA ARG A 46 8.96 1.05 -8.58
C ARG A 46 7.79 1.88 -9.13
N ARG A 47 6.55 1.45 -8.86
CA ARG A 47 5.33 2.20 -9.23
C ARG A 47 5.31 3.62 -8.66
N LYS A 48 5.69 3.79 -7.38
CA LYS A 48 5.74 5.11 -6.74
C LYS A 48 6.73 6.03 -7.44
N HIS A 49 7.92 5.54 -7.74
CA HIS A 49 8.90 6.35 -8.46
C HIS A 49 8.43 6.67 -9.88
N LEU A 50 7.95 5.69 -10.66
CA LEU A 50 7.42 5.93 -12.01
C LEU A 50 6.26 6.93 -12.00
N SER A 51 5.38 6.88 -10.99
CA SER A 51 4.33 7.88 -10.83
C SER A 51 4.88 9.28 -10.51
N ALA A 52 6.00 9.39 -9.80
CA ALA A 52 6.67 10.66 -9.58
C ALA A 52 7.34 11.18 -10.87
N LEU A 53 7.94 10.28 -11.65
CA LEU A 53 8.52 10.61 -12.95
C LEU A 53 7.44 11.09 -13.92
N ASP A 54 6.30 10.40 -14.02
CA ASP A 54 5.18 10.83 -14.85
C ASP A 54 4.81 12.28 -14.60
N ARG A 55 4.74 12.68 -13.32
CA ARG A 55 4.43 14.05 -12.92
C ARG A 55 5.52 15.03 -13.29
N LEU A 56 6.80 14.63 -13.21
CA LEU A 56 7.93 15.45 -13.66
C LEU A 56 7.85 15.69 -15.16
N TYR A 57 7.69 14.64 -15.99
CA TYR A 57 7.56 14.80 -17.44
C TYR A 57 6.36 15.67 -17.81
N ASP A 58 5.20 15.46 -17.18
CA ASP A 58 4.01 16.27 -17.43
C ASP A 58 4.24 17.74 -17.05
N SER A 59 5.00 18.00 -15.97
CA SER A 59 5.40 19.36 -15.59
C SER A 59 6.33 19.98 -16.64
N VAL A 60 7.35 19.26 -17.09
CA VAL A 60 8.28 19.72 -18.13
C VAL A 60 7.54 20.02 -19.43
N GLN A 61 6.61 19.14 -19.81
CA GLN A 61 5.77 19.35 -20.99
C GLN A 61 4.92 20.63 -20.87
N ARG A 62 4.34 20.91 -19.70
CA ARG A 62 3.60 22.17 -19.47
C ARG A 62 4.50 23.40 -19.52
N GLN A 63 5.72 23.31 -18.99
CA GLN A 63 6.67 24.42 -18.95
C GLN A 63 7.27 24.74 -20.33
N ARG A 64 7.57 23.71 -21.14
CA ARG A 64 8.28 23.85 -22.42
C ARG A 64 7.39 23.65 -23.65
N GLY A 65 6.11 23.32 -23.46
CA GLY A 65 5.14 23.05 -24.53
C GLY A 65 5.37 21.75 -25.31
N SER A 66 6.36 20.94 -24.95
CA SER A 66 6.69 19.67 -25.62
C SER A 66 7.30 18.66 -24.64
N ASP A 67 7.14 17.36 -24.91
CA ASP A 67 7.73 16.28 -24.11
C ASP A 67 9.22 16.14 -24.45
N CYS A 68 10.06 17.00 -23.87
CA CYS A 68 11.47 17.17 -24.21
C CYS A 68 12.44 16.70 -23.12
N LEU A 69 11.96 16.22 -21.98
CA LEU A 69 12.82 15.84 -20.85
C LEU A 69 13.86 14.78 -21.24
N ASP A 70 13.48 13.81 -22.08
CA ASP A 70 14.40 12.78 -22.54
C ASP A 70 15.59 13.36 -23.33
N ARG A 71 15.30 14.35 -24.17
CA ARG A 71 16.30 15.08 -24.95
C ARG A 71 17.20 15.94 -24.04
N LEU A 72 16.61 16.66 -23.09
CA LEU A 72 17.37 17.49 -22.14
C LEU A 72 18.37 16.67 -21.32
N ILE A 73 17.98 15.46 -20.90
CA ILE A 73 18.88 14.54 -20.19
C ILE A 73 19.99 14.03 -21.12
N ALA A 74 19.65 13.66 -22.37
CA ALA A 74 20.63 13.16 -23.33
C ALA A 74 21.67 14.23 -23.72
N GLU A 75 21.24 15.49 -23.86
CA GLU A 75 22.11 16.64 -24.15
C GLU A 75 22.85 17.17 -22.90
N ALA A 76 22.43 16.73 -21.71
CA ALA A 76 22.88 17.24 -20.42
C ALA A 76 22.87 18.77 -20.32
N ASP A 77 21.78 19.37 -20.82
CA ASP A 77 21.55 20.81 -20.72
C ASP A 77 21.28 21.20 -19.28
N ALA A 78 22.29 21.78 -18.66
CA ALA A 78 22.27 22.03 -17.23
C ALA A 78 21.26 23.09 -16.82
N ASP A 79 21.22 24.19 -17.55
CA ASP A 79 20.40 25.34 -17.20
C ASP A 79 18.92 25.01 -17.49
N ALA A 80 18.64 24.31 -18.60
CA ALA A 80 17.28 23.90 -18.92
C ALA A 80 16.70 22.89 -17.93
N LEU A 81 17.52 21.94 -17.43
CA LEU A 81 17.09 20.96 -16.41
C LEU A 81 16.85 21.63 -15.05
N GLU A 82 17.70 22.59 -14.67
CA GLU A 82 17.55 23.38 -13.44
C GLU A 82 16.24 24.17 -13.45
N ASP A 83 15.95 24.92 -14.53
CA ASP A 83 14.68 25.65 -14.70
C ASP A 83 13.47 24.73 -14.55
N CYS A 84 13.51 23.59 -15.24
CA CYS A 84 12.44 22.59 -15.25
C CYS A 84 12.17 22.03 -13.84
N LEU A 85 13.22 21.74 -13.08
CA LEU A 85 13.13 21.22 -11.72
C LEU A 85 12.63 22.29 -10.74
N VAL A 86 13.08 23.54 -10.88
CA VAL A 86 12.57 24.66 -10.08
C VAL A 86 11.07 24.89 -10.35
N GLY A 87 10.65 24.87 -11.61
CA GLY A 87 9.24 24.97 -11.98
C GLY A 87 8.40 23.80 -11.44
N PHE A 88 8.92 22.58 -11.51
CA PHE A 88 8.26 21.41 -10.93
C PHE A 88 8.15 21.51 -9.42
N LEU A 89 9.19 22.02 -8.76
CA LEU A 89 9.18 22.24 -7.32
C LEU A 89 8.11 23.26 -6.91
N ALA A 90 8.00 24.38 -7.63
CA ALA A 90 6.95 25.37 -7.40
C ALA A 90 5.55 24.76 -7.55
N GLN A 91 5.34 23.92 -8.57
CA GLN A 91 4.09 23.17 -8.74
C GLN A 91 3.79 22.27 -7.53
N LEU A 92 4.77 21.46 -7.07
CA LEU A 92 4.58 20.58 -5.92
C LEU A 92 4.25 21.35 -4.65
N ARG A 93 4.83 22.53 -4.44
CA ARG A 93 4.53 23.40 -3.30
C ARG A 93 3.11 23.94 -3.34
N ASN A 94 2.68 24.45 -4.49
CA ASN A 94 1.32 24.96 -4.65
C ASN A 94 0.30 23.86 -4.39
N GLU A 95 0.54 22.66 -4.90
CA GLU A 95 -0.30 21.50 -4.62
C GLU A 95 -0.27 21.07 -3.15
N ALA A 96 0.90 21.06 -2.51
CA ALA A 96 1.04 20.73 -1.10
C ALA A 96 0.26 21.72 -0.22
N ALA A 97 0.30 23.02 -0.54
CA ALA A 97 -0.43 24.05 0.17
C ALA A 97 -1.96 23.89 0.04
N VAL A 98 -2.44 23.45 -1.14
CA VAL A 98 -3.87 23.23 -1.39
C VAL A 98 -4.36 21.91 -0.78
N THR A 99 -3.56 20.84 -0.89
CA THR A 99 -3.98 19.48 -0.50
C THR A 99 -3.59 19.09 0.91
N ASN A 100 -2.71 19.85 1.56
CA ASN A 100 -2.06 19.52 2.83
C ASN A 100 -1.37 18.14 2.82
N VAL A 101 -0.87 17.70 1.66
CA VAL A 101 -0.18 16.42 1.48
C VAL A 101 1.31 16.65 1.23
N ASP A 102 2.16 15.96 2.00
CA ASP A 102 3.61 15.97 1.80
C ASP A 102 3.98 15.40 0.42
N LYS A 103 4.69 16.21 -0.38
CA LYS A 103 5.17 15.85 -1.73
C LYS A 103 6.67 15.57 -1.77
N THR A 104 7.36 15.58 -0.62
CA THR A 104 8.81 15.39 -0.52
C THR A 104 9.27 14.11 -1.21
N SER A 105 8.56 12.99 -1.00
CA SER A 105 8.89 11.72 -1.68
C SER A 105 8.81 11.78 -3.22
N THR A 106 7.89 12.59 -3.76
CA THR A 106 7.78 12.82 -5.22
C THR A 106 8.97 13.62 -5.72
N TRP A 107 9.33 14.68 -5.00
CA TRP A 107 10.50 15.52 -5.29
C TRP A 107 11.80 14.72 -5.26
N THR A 108 12.05 13.98 -4.17
CA THR A 108 13.27 13.17 -4.02
C THR A 108 13.39 12.13 -5.13
N SER A 109 12.27 11.53 -5.55
CA SER A 109 12.27 10.57 -6.68
C SER A 109 12.67 11.24 -8.00
N ALA A 110 12.16 12.44 -8.27
CA ALA A 110 12.48 13.20 -9.47
C ALA A 110 13.96 13.62 -9.52
N VAL A 111 14.49 14.15 -8.40
CA VAL A 111 15.91 14.56 -8.32
C VAL A 111 16.85 13.37 -8.41
N SER A 112 16.52 12.25 -7.74
CA SER A 112 17.30 11.01 -7.84
C SER A 112 17.32 10.50 -9.27
N PHE A 113 16.19 10.55 -9.97
CA PHE A 113 16.11 10.14 -11.37
C PHE A 113 17.02 10.98 -12.28
N VAL A 114 16.90 12.31 -12.23
CA VAL A 114 17.72 13.19 -13.08
C VAL A 114 19.21 13.01 -12.77
N SER A 115 19.58 12.95 -11.49
CA SER A 115 20.96 12.71 -11.06
C SER A 115 21.50 11.36 -11.58
N ASP A 116 20.73 10.28 -11.40
CA ASP A 116 21.12 8.94 -11.83
C ASP A 116 21.27 8.85 -13.35
N MET A 117 20.37 9.48 -14.13
CA MET A 117 20.44 9.46 -15.59
C MET A 117 21.62 10.26 -16.15
N LEU A 118 21.94 11.41 -15.55
CA LEU A 118 23.11 12.19 -15.94
C LEU A 118 24.44 11.47 -15.65
N ARG A 119 24.49 10.68 -14.56
CA ARG A 119 25.61 9.78 -14.27
C ARG A 119 25.70 8.65 -15.29
N PHE A 120 24.56 8.09 -15.66
CA PHE A 120 24.48 6.95 -16.57
C PHE A 120 24.83 7.32 -18.03
N SER A 121 24.49 8.54 -18.48
CA SER A 121 24.72 8.99 -19.87
C SER A 121 26.19 9.25 -20.23
N GLY A 122 27.15 8.88 -19.38
CA GLY A 122 28.58 8.99 -19.67
C GLY A 122 29.15 10.40 -19.58
N ASN A 123 28.39 11.39 -19.06
CA ASN A 123 28.90 12.72 -18.73
C ASN A 123 29.76 12.75 -17.44
N SER A 124 30.37 11.60 -17.12
CA SER A 124 31.23 11.31 -15.98
C SER A 124 32.50 12.15 -16.02
N GLY A 125 32.38 13.39 -15.55
CA GLY A 125 33.45 14.38 -15.47
C GLY A 125 32.95 15.66 -14.79
N ALA A 126 33.70 16.75 -14.93
CA ALA A 126 33.41 18.02 -14.25
C ALA A 126 31.99 18.58 -14.50
N ARG A 127 31.36 18.26 -15.65
CA ARG A 127 29.97 18.67 -15.95
C ARG A 127 28.93 17.96 -15.10
N ALA A 128 29.00 16.63 -14.94
CA ALA A 128 28.08 15.89 -14.06
C ALA A 128 28.26 16.30 -12.60
N SER A 129 29.50 16.46 -12.12
CA SER A 129 29.75 16.91 -10.74
C SER A 129 29.24 18.34 -10.48
N LYS A 130 29.38 19.25 -11.45
CA LYS A 130 28.84 20.61 -11.36
C LYS A 130 27.31 20.60 -11.32
N MET A 131 26.68 19.73 -12.11
CA MET A 131 25.23 19.55 -12.09
C MET A 131 24.75 18.95 -10.77
N GLU A 132 25.39 17.90 -10.27
CA GLU A 132 25.07 17.32 -8.97
C GLU A 132 25.18 18.34 -7.84
N ALA A 133 26.21 19.18 -7.85
CA ALA A 133 26.34 20.26 -6.86
C ALA A 133 25.18 21.27 -6.96
N ARG A 134 24.69 21.58 -8.16
CA ARG A 134 23.51 22.43 -8.37
C ARG A 134 22.23 21.74 -7.89
N LEU A 135 22.02 20.47 -8.22
CA LEU A 135 20.87 19.68 -7.75
C LEU A 135 20.86 19.56 -6.22
N LEU A 136 22.01 19.31 -5.61
CA LEU A 136 22.18 19.30 -4.15
C LEU A 136 21.92 20.68 -3.54
N ARG A 137 22.34 21.77 -4.20
CA ARG A 137 22.02 23.13 -3.78
C ARG A 137 20.51 23.37 -3.81
N ILE A 138 19.81 22.98 -4.87
CA ILE A 138 18.35 23.12 -4.98
C ILE A 138 17.66 22.27 -3.90
N ASP A 139 18.11 21.05 -3.65
CA ASP A 139 17.59 20.20 -2.58
C ASP A 139 17.86 20.76 -1.17
N THR A 140 19.03 21.37 -0.96
CA THR A 140 19.38 22.02 0.30
C THR A 140 18.56 23.29 0.51
N LEU A 141 18.40 24.11 -0.53
CA LEU A 141 17.50 25.26 -0.52
C LEU A 141 16.06 24.83 -0.24
N TYR A 142 15.60 23.71 -0.82
CA TYR A 142 14.29 23.11 -0.52
C TYR A 142 14.16 22.75 0.97
N ARG A 143 15.14 22.07 1.55
CA ARG A 143 15.13 21.69 2.97
C ARG A 143 15.19 22.90 3.92
N GLN A 144 15.87 23.97 3.51
CA GLN A 144 16.06 25.18 4.34
C GLN A 144 14.90 26.19 4.23
N LEU A 145 14.26 26.31 3.07
CA LEU A 145 13.10 27.20 2.89
C LEU A 145 11.80 26.60 3.45
N ALA A 146 11.80 25.32 3.80
CA ALA A 146 10.68 24.70 4.49
C ALA A 146 10.70 25.11 5.98
N PRO A 147 9.71 25.86 6.49
CA PRO A 147 9.30 25.61 7.85
C PRO A 147 8.77 24.17 7.82
N ASN A 148 9.59 23.20 8.22
CA ASN A 148 9.03 21.93 8.64
C ASN A 148 8.03 22.32 9.74
N ALA A 149 6.74 22.32 9.43
CA ALA A 149 5.74 22.13 10.47
C ALA A 149 6.20 20.85 11.16
N GLY A 150 6.82 21.02 12.33
CA GLY A 150 7.55 19.93 12.99
C GLY A 150 6.65 18.72 12.95
N THR A 151 7.11 17.63 12.33
CA THR A 151 6.30 16.45 12.14
C THR A 151 5.69 16.15 13.51
N PRO A 152 4.36 16.28 13.69
CA PRO A 152 3.79 16.10 15.00
C PRO A 152 4.23 14.73 15.50
N ALA A 153 4.59 14.66 16.78
CA ALA A 153 5.07 13.42 17.38
C ALA A 153 4.12 12.29 16.96
N PRO A 154 4.67 11.14 16.49
CA PRO A 154 3.83 10.09 15.93
C PRO A 154 2.74 9.74 16.95
N PRO A 155 1.45 9.75 16.55
CA PRO A 155 0.36 9.51 17.47
C PRO A 155 0.51 8.14 18.12
N VAL A 156 -0.01 7.99 19.33
CA VAL A 156 -0.07 6.69 20.00
C VAL A 156 -0.98 5.80 19.16
N ARG A 157 -0.41 4.79 18.50
CA ARG A 157 -1.11 3.94 17.51
C ARG A 157 -1.96 2.83 18.13
N ALA A 158 -1.95 2.69 19.45
CA ALA A 158 -2.72 1.66 20.14
C ALA A 158 -4.17 2.13 20.30
N LEU A 159 -5.11 1.43 19.67
CA LEU A 159 -6.52 1.80 19.71
C LEU A 159 -7.07 1.77 21.15
N PRO A 160 -7.90 2.76 21.55
CA PRO A 160 -8.56 2.74 22.84
C PRO A 160 -9.48 1.52 22.96
N PRO A 161 -9.63 0.92 24.16
CA PRO A 161 -10.53 -0.22 24.37
C PRO A 161 -11.96 0.06 23.90
N LEU A 162 -12.48 1.27 24.17
CA LEU A 162 -13.81 1.70 23.74
C LEU A 162 -13.99 1.64 22.22
N VAL A 163 -12.95 2.01 21.46
CA VAL A 163 -12.99 1.94 19.98
C VAL A 163 -13.02 0.49 19.53
N VAL A 164 -12.24 -0.39 20.17
CA VAL A 164 -12.22 -1.81 19.83
C VAL A 164 -13.55 -2.49 20.13
N GLU A 165 -14.19 -2.17 21.26
CA GLU A 165 -15.54 -2.65 21.61
C GLU A 165 -16.58 -2.23 20.56
N ASP A 166 -16.58 -0.96 20.17
CA ASP A 166 -17.44 -0.46 19.10
C ASP A 166 -17.19 -1.18 17.77
N LEU A 167 -15.92 -1.43 17.42
CA LEU A 167 -15.58 -2.16 16.20
C LEU A 167 -16.10 -3.60 16.23
N TYR A 168 -16.02 -4.30 17.37
CA TYR A 168 -16.62 -5.63 17.51
C TYR A 168 -18.14 -5.59 17.26
N GLU A 169 -18.85 -4.57 17.75
CA GLU A 169 -20.28 -4.41 17.51
C GLU A 169 -20.60 -4.04 16.05
N ILE A 170 -19.81 -3.16 15.43
CA ILE A 170 -19.97 -2.71 14.04
C ILE A 170 -19.71 -3.86 13.05
N PHE A 171 -18.71 -4.70 13.31
CA PHE A 171 -18.40 -5.83 12.42
C PHE A 171 -19.27 -7.06 12.68
N ARG A 172 -20.07 -7.09 13.76
CA ARG A 172 -20.99 -8.19 14.04
C ARG A 172 -22.05 -8.32 12.93
N PRO A 173 -22.25 -9.49 12.27
CA PRO A 173 -23.13 -9.61 11.11
C PRO A 173 -24.61 -9.35 11.38
N ASP A 174 -25.07 -9.66 12.59
CA ASP A 174 -26.44 -9.49 13.10
C ASP A 174 -26.69 -8.10 13.71
N SER A 175 -25.63 -7.32 13.94
CA SER A 175 -25.76 -6.03 14.61
C SER A 175 -26.50 -5.01 13.74
N PRO A 176 -27.47 -4.26 14.31
CA PRO A 176 -28.12 -3.17 13.60
C PRO A 176 -27.16 -2.00 13.33
N ARG A 177 -26.05 -1.90 14.07
CA ARG A 177 -24.99 -0.89 13.83
C ARG A 177 -24.08 -1.24 12.67
N ASN A 178 -24.19 -2.43 12.08
CA ASN A 178 -23.34 -2.86 10.98
C ASN A 178 -23.68 -2.10 9.68
N PRO A 179 -22.76 -1.24 9.16
CA PRO A 179 -23.05 -0.37 8.02
C PRO A 179 -22.98 -1.11 6.67
N PHE A 180 -22.53 -2.37 6.65
CA PHE A 180 -22.35 -3.11 5.40
C PHE A 180 -23.68 -3.73 4.95
N LYS A 181 -24.10 -3.37 3.73
CA LYS A 181 -25.46 -3.64 3.23
C LYS A 181 -25.80 -5.12 3.04
N THR A 182 -24.87 -5.92 2.52
CA THR A 182 -25.14 -7.32 2.17
C THR A 182 -24.52 -8.25 3.19
N GLU A 183 -25.21 -9.36 3.51
CA GLU A 183 -24.73 -10.35 4.46
C GLU A 183 -23.33 -10.89 4.10
N ALA A 184 -23.08 -11.18 2.82
CA ALA A 184 -21.75 -11.59 2.36
C ALA A 184 -20.64 -10.55 2.64
N LEU A 185 -20.96 -9.25 2.60
CA LEU A 185 -20.00 -8.20 2.97
C LEU A 185 -19.76 -8.18 4.48
N ARG A 186 -20.82 -8.37 5.28
CA ARG A 186 -20.71 -8.41 6.74
C ARG A 186 -19.80 -9.54 7.20
N TRP A 187 -20.03 -10.76 6.72
CA TRP A 187 -19.19 -11.92 7.06
C TRP A 187 -17.76 -11.81 6.55
N ARG A 188 -17.57 -11.33 5.31
CA ARG A 188 -16.22 -11.07 4.78
C ARG A 188 -15.48 -10.05 5.64
N ASN A 189 -16.14 -8.95 5.99
CA ASN A 189 -15.52 -7.86 6.73
C ASN A 189 -15.27 -8.25 8.19
N LEU A 190 -16.14 -9.05 8.81
CA LEU A 190 -15.89 -9.68 10.11
C LEU A 190 -14.62 -10.54 10.07
N LEU A 191 -14.50 -11.43 9.06
CA LEU A 191 -13.32 -12.27 8.90
C LEU A 191 -12.05 -11.42 8.73
N ILE A 192 -12.09 -10.39 7.88
CA ILE A 192 -10.96 -9.46 7.71
C ILE A 192 -10.59 -8.80 9.03
N PHE A 193 -11.57 -8.25 9.75
CA PHE A 193 -11.36 -7.60 11.04
C PHE A 193 -10.70 -8.55 12.05
N MET A 194 -11.21 -9.77 12.19
CA MET A 194 -10.65 -10.78 13.09
C MET A 194 -9.24 -11.20 12.71
N LEU A 195 -8.96 -11.42 11.42
CA LEU A 195 -7.61 -11.75 10.94
C LEU A 195 -6.60 -10.63 11.22
N LEU A 196 -7.00 -9.37 11.02
CA LEU A 196 -6.12 -8.22 11.28
C LEU A 196 -5.91 -7.99 12.78
N LEU A 197 -6.98 -8.06 13.58
CA LEU A 197 -6.94 -7.74 15.01
C LEU A 197 -6.38 -8.87 15.86
N ARG A 198 -6.77 -10.13 15.63
CA ARG A 198 -6.39 -11.27 16.49
C ARG A 198 -5.06 -11.89 16.09
N LEU A 199 -4.74 -11.91 14.79
CA LEU A 199 -3.50 -12.49 14.28
C LEU A 199 -2.45 -11.42 13.93
N GLY A 200 -2.79 -10.13 14.02
CA GLY A 200 -1.87 -9.03 13.71
C GLY A 200 -1.41 -8.98 12.26
N LEU A 201 -2.20 -9.55 11.32
CA LEU A 201 -1.82 -9.59 9.92
C LEU A 201 -1.69 -8.20 9.34
N ARG A 202 -0.70 -7.99 8.46
CA ARG A 202 -0.66 -6.79 7.63
C ARG A 202 -1.76 -6.90 6.56
N ARG A 203 -2.26 -5.75 6.09
CA ARG A 203 -3.25 -5.71 5.00
C ARG A 203 -2.84 -6.52 3.77
N SER A 204 -1.54 -6.53 3.41
CA SER A 204 -1.03 -7.28 2.27
C SER A 204 -0.97 -8.78 2.56
N GLU A 205 -0.61 -9.18 3.78
CA GLU A 205 -0.62 -10.57 4.22
C GLU A 205 -2.04 -11.14 4.20
N ALA A 206 -3.02 -10.41 4.75
CA ALA A 206 -4.43 -10.82 4.71
C ALA A 206 -4.97 -10.94 3.27
N ALA A 207 -4.52 -10.06 2.36
CA ALA A 207 -4.91 -10.07 0.96
C ALA A 207 -4.23 -11.18 0.12
N LEU A 208 -3.17 -11.80 0.65
CA LEU A 208 -2.46 -12.94 0.04
C LEU A 208 -3.10 -14.28 0.39
N LEU A 209 -3.86 -14.37 1.49
CA LEU A 209 -4.41 -15.64 1.96
C LEU A 209 -5.28 -16.33 0.91
N HIS A 210 -5.11 -17.64 0.78
CA HIS A 210 -5.89 -18.54 -0.04
C HIS A 210 -6.85 -19.36 0.83
N THR A 211 -7.81 -20.02 0.19
CA THR A 211 -8.73 -20.93 0.90
C THR A 211 -8.00 -22.12 1.53
N ASN A 212 -6.85 -22.52 0.98
CA ASN A 212 -6.01 -23.61 1.48
C ASN A 212 -4.86 -23.15 2.39
N SER A 213 -4.80 -21.86 2.75
CA SER A 213 -3.81 -21.33 3.71
C SER A 213 -4.08 -21.77 5.15
N PHE A 214 -5.30 -22.22 5.45
CA PHE A 214 -5.67 -22.79 6.74
C PHE A 214 -5.31 -24.27 6.73
N LYS A 215 -4.37 -24.67 7.59
CA LYS A 215 -3.91 -26.05 7.75
C LYS A 215 -4.43 -26.64 9.06
N GLU A 216 -4.59 -27.94 9.06
CA GLU A 216 -4.89 -28.75 10.24
C GLU A 216 -3.81 -29.82 10.35
N ASP A 217 -3.32 -30.01 11.57
CA ASP A 217 -2.40 -31.06 11.95
C ASP A 217 -2.90 -31.71 13.25
N PHE A 218 -2.42 -32.90 13.57
CA PHE A 218 -2.75 -33.59 14.81
C PHE A 218 -1.55 -33.61 15.73
N ASP A 219 -1.70 -33.05 16.93
CA ASP A 219 -0.67 -33.14 17.97
C ASP A 219 -0.88 -34.43 18.78
N PRO A 220 -0.01 -35.45 18.62
CA PRO A 220 -0.15 -36.71 19.32
C PRO A 220 0.15 -36.61 20.82
N GLU A 221 0.91 -35.61 21.26
CA GLU A 221 1.22 -35.40 22.69
C GLU A 221 0.06 -34.72 23.41
N ALA A 222 -0.56 -33.71 22.77
CA ALA A 222 -1.72 -33.02 23.33
C ALA A 222 -3.06 -33.75 23.06
N GLY A 223 -3.08 -34.73 22.15
CA GLY A 223 -4.27 -35.48 21.73
C GLY A 223 -5.33 -34.61 21.08
N LYS A 224 -4.94 -33.52 20.39
CA LYS A 224 -5.85 -32.51 19.83
C LYS A 224 -5.42 -32.10 18.43
N SER A 225 -6.38 -31.74 17.58
CA SER A 225 -6.10 -31.04 16.33
C SER A 225 -5.55 -29.64 16.62
N VAL A 226 -4.48 -29.28 15.92
CA VAL A 226 -3.87 -27.95 15.93
C VAL A 226 -4.04 -27.33 14.55
N HIS A 227 -4.37 -26.05 14.52
CA HIS A 227 -4.58 -25.32 13.27
C HIS A 227 -3.51 -24.27 13.05
N TRP A 228 -3.07 -24.13 11.81
CA TRP A 228 -2.05 -23.18 11.40
C TRP A 228 -2.52 -22.34 10.22
N LEU A 229 -2.00 -21.11 10.14
CA LEU A 229 -2.17 -20.24 8.99
C LEU A 229 -0.83 -20.02 8.30
N ASP A 230 -0.73 -20.48 7.06
CA ASP A 230 0.45 -20.25 6.23
C ASP A 230 0.35 -18.89 5.54
N ILE A 231 1.35 -18.04 5.77
CA ILE A 231 1.51 -16.76 5.10
C ILE A 231 2.67 -16.88 4.13
N GLU A 232 2.37 -17.05 2.85
CA GLU A 232 3.34 -17.19 1.78
C GLU A 232 2.85 -16.51 0.49
N GLU A 233 3.79 -16.20 -0.41
CA GLU A 233 3.44 -15.82 -1.78
C GLU A 233 3.32 -17.08 -2.62
N THR A 234 2.27 -17.16 -3.44
CA THR A 234 2.08 -18.22 -4.42
C THR A 234 2.39 -17.72 -5.83
N GLU A 235 2.64 -18.63 -6.76
CA GLU A 235 2.95 -18.33 -8.16
C GLU A 235 1.69 -18.06 -9.02
N ASP A 236 0.52 -17.91 -8.39
CA ASP A 236 -0.73 -17.69 -9.10
C ASP A 236 -0.80 -16.30 -9.75
N ILE A 237 -1.37 -16.24 -10.96
CA ILE A 237 -1.56 -14.98 -11.68
C ILE A 237 -2.59 -14.11 -10.94
N ASP A 238 -2.11 -13.03 -10.33
CA ASP A 238 -2.95 -12.06 -9.64
C ASP A 238 -3.48 -10.97 -10.61
N PRO A 239 -4.80 -10.89 -10.84
CA PRO A 239 -5.41 -9.89 -11.73
C PRO A 239 -5.48 -8.48 -11.14
N ARG A 240 -5.08 -8.29 -9.87
CA ARG A 240 -5.14 -6.98 -9.20
C ARG A 240 -4.10 -6.03 -9.79
N TYR A 241 -4.52 -4.80 -10.05
CA TYR A 241 -3.61 -3.73 -10.46
C TYR A 241 -2.50 -3.47 -9.43
N GLU A 242 -2.86 -3.50 -8.14
CA GLU A 242 -1.92 -3.47 -7.01
C GLU A 242 -1.90 -4.85 -6.36
N GLN A 243 -0.92 -5.66 -6.78
CA GLN A 243 -0.69 -6.99 -6.23
C GLN A 243 -0.15 -6.86 -4.79
N PRO A 244 -0.73 -7.57 -3.81
CA PRO A 244 -0.13 -7.69 -2.50
C PRO A 244 1.13 -8.54 -2.59
N GLY A 245 2.08 -8.26 -1.71
CA GLY A 245 3.32 -9.00 -1.63
C GLY A 245 3.88 -8.94 -0.21
N LEU A 246 4.78 -9.87 0.06
CA LEU A 246 5.60 -9.90 1.25
C LEU A 246 6.82 -9.01 1.02
N LYS A 247 7.11 -8.15 1.99
CA LYS A 247 8.13 -7.11 1.82
C LYS A 247 9.56 -7.64 2.01
N THR A 248 9.68 -8.75 2.74
CA THR A 248 10.95 -9.37 3.15
C THR A 248 10.75 -10.88 3.34
N ASP A 249 11.76 -11.70 3.07
CA ASP A 249 11.71 -13.17 3.25
C ASP A 249 11.22 -13.63 4.63
N PRO A 250 11.61 -12.98 5.77
CA PRO A 250 11.09 -13.34 7.10
C PRO A 250 9.60 -13.05 7.30
N SER A 251 8.92 -12.48 6.31
CA SER A 251 7.46 -12.32 6.35
C SER A 251 6.72 -13.63 6.06
N ARG A 252 7.41 -14.62 5.46
CA ARG A 252 6.92 -15.99 5.30
C ARG A 252 6.94 -16.68 6.65
N ARG A 253 5.77 -17.10 7.14
CA ARG A 253 5.64 -17.69 8.48
C ARG A 253 4.34 -18.47 8.62
N GLN A 254 4.31 -19.35 9.63
CA GLN A 254 3.10 -20.01 10.09
C GLN A 254 2.62 -19.34 11.38
N LEU A 255 1.31 -19.14 11.51
CA LEU A 255 0.70 -18.64 12.75
C LEU A 255 -0.25 -19.68 13.34
N PRO A 256 -0.19 -19.95 14.65
CA PRO A 256 -1.18 -20.80 15.30
C PRO A 256 -2.55 -20.13 15.25
N LEU A 257 -3.59 -20.93 15.00
CA LEU A 257 -4.98 -20.49 14.90
C LEU A 257 -5.83 -21.07 16.04
N SER A 258 -6.72 -20.24 16.58
CA SER A 258 -7.80 -20.70 17.45
C SER A 258 -8.95 -21.27 16.64
N GLN A 259 -9.67 -22.26 17.19
CA GLN A 259 -10.84 -22.87 16.57
C GLN A 259 -11.87 -21.83 16.09
N GLU A 260 -12.13 -20.77 16.88
CA GLU A 260 -13.05 -19.69 16.52
C GLU A 260 -12.74 -19.05 15.15
N ILE A 261 -11.46 -18.85 14.82
CA ILE A 261 -11.04 -18.22 13.56
C ILE A 261 -11.16 -19.20 12.40
N VAL A 262 -10.88 -20.49 12.66
CA VAL A 262 -11.04 -21.57 11.70
C VAL A 262 -12.51 -21.72 11.31
N ASP A 263 -13.39 -21.79 12.30
CA ASP A 263 -14.83 -21.91 12.09
C ASP A 263 -15.40 -20.71 11.34
N LEU A 264 -14.98 -19.49 11.71
CA LEU A 264 -15.36 -18.27 11.01
C LEU A 264 -14.89 -18.28 9.54
N ALA A 265 -13.64 -18.69 9.28
CA ALA A 265 -13.09 -18.77 7.94
C ALA A 265 -13.85 -19.82 7.11
N LEU A 266 -14.09 -21.02 7.65
CA LEU A 266 -14.85 -22.07 6.98
C LEU A 266 -16.30 -21.66 6.72
N HIS A 267 -16.95 -21.00 7.68
CA HIS A 267 -18.30 -20.49 7.53
C HIS A 267 -18.38 -19.47 6.39
N TYR A 268 -17.42 -18.54 6.32
CA TYR A 268 -17.33 -17.59 5.22
C TYR A 268 -17.05 -18.28 3.87
N ILE A 269 -16.09 -19.21 3.81
CA ILE A 269 -15.73 -19.94 2.58
C ILE A 269 -16.93 -20.70 2.02
N ARG A 270 -17.70 -21.38 2.87
CA ARG A 270 -18.84 -22.23 2.46
C ARG A 270 -20.05 -21.41 2.03
N ASN A 271 -20.36 -20.31 2.73
CA ASN A 271 -21.65 -19.63 2.58
C ASN A 271 -21.56 -18.30 1.80
N TYR A 272 -20.45 -17.55 1.91
CA TYR A 272 -20.42 -16.14 1.49
C TYR A 272 -19.30 -15.78 0.51
N ARG A 273 -18.25 -16.60 0.40
CA ARG A 273 -17.16 -16.36 -0.56
C ARG A 273 -17.66 -16.34 -2.01
N GLY A 274 -18.68 -17.14 -2.30
CA GLY A 274 -19.23 -17.31 -3.65
C GLY A 274 -18.31 -18.11 -4.58
N ARG A 275 -18.77 -18.33 -5.81
CA ARG A 275 -17.98 -18.98 -6.87
C ARG A 275 -17.03 -17.94 -7.47
N ALA A 276 -15.73 -18.16 -7.31
CA ALA A 276 -14.68 -17.32 -7.87
C ALA A 276 -13.60 -18.19 -8.53
N ASN A 277 -13.11 -17.77 -9.69
CA ASN A 277 -12.10 -18.49 -10.47
C ASN A 277 -10.67 -18.24 -9.97
N TYR A 278 -10.53 -17.81 -8.71
CA TYR A 278 -9.25 -17.47 -8.11
C TYR A 278 -9.11 -18.18 -6.76
N PRO A 279 -7.90 -18.59 -6.33
CA PRO A 279 -7.70 -19.33 -5.08
C PRO A 279 -7.76 -18.45 -3.81
N TYR A 280 -7.73 -17.13 -3.95
CA TYR A 280 -7.74 -16.19 -2.83
C TYR A 280 -8.96 -16.35 -1.90
N LEU A 281 -8.73 -16.24 -0.59
CA LEU A 281 -9.75 -16.29 0.44
C LEU A 281 -10.75 -15.13 0.29
N LEU A 282 -10.21 -13.92 0.22
CA LEU A 282 -11.00 -12.68 0.25
C LEU A 282 -11.39 -12.25 -1.16
N ILE A 283 -12.69 -12.26 -1.43
CA ILE A 283 -13.26 -11.98 -2.75
C ILE A 283 -14.14 -10.72 -2.69
N SER A 284 -14.10 -9.94 -3.77
CA SER A 284 -14.98 -8.78 -3.99
C SER A 284 -16.35 -9.22 -4.50
N GLN A 285 -17.36 -8.34 -4.41
CA GLN A 285 -18.70 -8.62 -4.96
C GLN A 285 -18.69 -8.93 -6.48
N LYS A 286 -17.62 -8.55 -7.19
CA LYS A 286 -17.43 -8.84 -8.63
C LYS A 286 -16.70 -10.18 -8.88
N ALA A 287 -16.64 -11.06 -7.89
CA ALA A 287 -15.94 -12.36 -7.95
C ALA A 287 -14.43 -12.27 -8.30
N LYS A 288 -13.80 -11.12 -8.01
CA LYS A 288 -12.35 -10.90 -8.17
C LYS A 288 -11.64 -10.84 -6.82
N PRO A 289 -10.33 -11.12 -6.74
CA PRO A 289 -9.55 -10.99 -5.51
C PRO A 289 -9.68 -9.59 -4.91
N LEU A 290 -9.81 -9.51 -3.58
CA LEU A 290 -10.05 -8.23 -2.91
C LEU A 290 -8.85 -7.29 -3.08
N ALA A 291 -9.10 -6.09 -3.62
CA ALA A 291 -8.08 -5.07 -3.81
C ALA A 291 -7.67 -4.42 -2.47
N LEU A 292 -6.39 -4.06 -2.31
CA LEU A 292 -5.85 -3.46 -1.09
C LEU A 292 -6.58 -2.18 -0.66
N ARG A 293 -7.00 -1.33 -1.61
CA ARG A 293 -7.82 -0.13 -1.33
C ARG A 293 -9.15 -0.44 -0.65
N SER A 294 -9.70 -1.64 -0.88
CA SER A 294 -10.98 -2.06 -0.29
C SER A 294 -10.88 -2.21 1.23
N PHE A 295 -9.71 -2.58 1.76
CA PHE A 295 -9.48 -2.66 3.20
C PHE A 295 -9.56 -1.26 3.83
N GLY A 296 -8.92 -0.25 3.21
CA GLY A 296 -9.01 1.13 3.68
C GLY A 296 -10.45 1.64 3.69
N LYS A 297 -11.16 1.47 2.56
CA LYS A 297 -12.58 1.87 2.46
C LYS A 297 -13.48 1.18 3.49
N MET A 298 -13.21 -0.08 3.81
CA MET A 298 -13.95 -0.80 4.84
C MET A 298 -13.78 -0.14 6.22
N PHE A 299 -12.57 0.27 6.58
CA PHE A 299 -12.31 0.92 7.85
C PHE A 299 -12.75 2.39 7.89
N GLU A 300 -12.74 3.10 6.76
CA GLU A 300 -13.38 4.42 6.65
C GLU A 300 -14.87 4.32 7.02
N ILE A 301 -15.60 3.40 6.39
CA ILE A 301 -17.03 3.16 6.68
C ILE A 301 -17.25 2.75 8.14
N ALA A 302 -16.37 1.90 8.69
CA ALA A 302 -16.47 1.49 10.10
C ALA A 302 -16.18 2.65 11.06
N THR A 303 -15.21 3.52 10.73
CA THR A 303 -14.87 4.73 11.51
C THR A 303 -16.06 5.69 11.55
N ASP A 304 -16.74 5.89 10.42
CA ASP A 304 -17.93 6.74 10.34
C ASP A 304 -19.06 6.24 11.24
N ALA A 305 -19.18 4.92 11.41
CA ALA A 305 -20.18 4.25 12.24
C ALA A 305 -19.83 4.16 13.75
N LEU A 306 -18.65 4.63 14.16
CA LEU A 306 -18.27 4.71 15.58
C LEU A 306 -19.21 5.66 16.34
N SER A 307 -19.44 5.34 17.61
CA SER A 307 -20.15 6.22 18.53
C SER A 307 -19.35 7.51 18.79
N ASP A 308 -20.04 8.59 19.16
CA ASP A 308 -19.39 9.87 19.44
C ASP A 308 -18.33 9.74 20.54
N ARG A 309 -18.61 8.93 21.57
CA ARG A 309 -17.66 8.64 22.65
C ARG A 309 -16.39 7.93 22.14
N ALA A 310 -16.53 7.00 21.21
CA ALA A 310 -15.40 6.30 20.60
C ALA A 310 -14.59 7.24 19.69
N LYS A 311 -15.26 8.10 18.92
CA LYS A 311 -14.61 9.14 18.09
C LYS A 311 -13.83 10.14 18.94
N ASP A 312 -14.41 10.60 20.06
CA ASP A 312 -13.73 11.46 21.01
C ASP A 312 -12.48 10.80 21.61
N SER A 313 -12.59 9.51 21.97
CA SER A 313 -11.45 8.75 22.49
C SER A 313 -10.34 8.56 21.45
N LEU A 314 -10.69 8.43 20.17
CA LEU A 314 -9.75 8.30 19.07
C LEU A 314 -9.02 9.63 18.81
N SER A 315 -9.77 10.74 18.79
CA SER A 315 -9.24 12.09 18.63
C SER A 315 -8.26 12.47 19.75
N LYS A 316 -8.53 12.08 21.00
CA LYS A 316 -7.62 12.26 22.15
C LYS A 316 -6.25 11.59 21.97
N GLN A 317 -6.16 10.54 21.15
CA GLN A 317 -4.89 9.88 20.83
C GLN A 317 -4.19 10.47 19.60
N GLY A 318 -4.78 11.50 18.97
CA GLY A 318 -4.27 12.10 17.74
C GLY A 318 -4.56 11.25 16.49
N LEU A 319 -5.55 10.36 16.56
CA LEU A 319 -6.00 9.54 15.43
C LEU A 319 -7.31 10.11 14.89
N GLU A 320 -7.39 10.33 13.57
CA GLU A 320 -8.62 10.78 12.89
C GLU A 320 -9.48 9.62 12.40
N SER A 321 -8.85 8.46 12.15
CA SER A 321 -9.53 7.28 11.63
C SER A 321 -8.86 6.00 12.09
N VAL A 322 -9.61 4.90 12.08
CA VAL A 322 -9.07 3.57 12.32
C VAL A 322 -8.50 3.04 11.01
N SER A 323 -7.28 2.52 11.02
CA SER A 323 -6.67 1.85 9.87
C SER A 323 -6.33 0.40 10.17
N CYS A 324 -6.09 -0.40 9.12
CA CYS A 324 -5.62 -1.79 9.28
C CYS A 324 -4.33 -1.91 10.09
N HIS A 325 -3.50 -0.86 10.07
CA HIS A 325 -2.22 -0.88 10.76
C HIS A 325 -2.39 -0.71 12.27
N ASP A 326 -3.41 0.04 12.71
CA ASP A 326 -3.65 0.34 14.14
C ASP A 326 -4.13 -0.90 14.90
N LEU A 327 -4.90 -1.78 14.24
CA LEU A 327 -5.33 -3.07 14.80
C LEU A 327 -4.15 -3.96 15.21
N ARG A 328 -3.03 -3.91 14.48
CA ARG A 328 -1.84 -4.70 14.79
C ARG A 328 -1.15 -4.22 16.07
N HIS A 329 -1.22 -2.92 16.37
CA HIS A 329 -0.59 -2.33 17.56
C HIS A 329 -1.42 -2.50 18.83
N TYR A 330 -2.62 -3.07 18.72
CA TYR A 330 -3.45 -3.42 19.87
C TYR A 330 -2.89 -4.61 20.69
N LEU A 331 -1.98 -5.40 20.11
CA LEU A 331 -1.62 -6.74 20.61
C LEU A 331 -0.44 -6.88 21.60
N PRO A 332 -0.12 -5.91 22.48
CA PRO A 332 0.73 -6.23 23.65
C PRO A 332 0.25 -5.71 25.01
N CYS A 333 -1.06 -5.58 25.29
CA CYS A 333 -1.52 -5.22 26.64
C CYS A 333 -2.57 -6.15 27.29
N ARG A 334 -3.02 -7.22 26.62
CA ARG A 334 -3.95 -8.20 27.22
C ARG A 334 -3.49 -9.63 27.02
N THR A 335 -2.52 -10.05 27.84
CA THR A 335 -2.60 -11.35 28.50
C THR A 335 -3.64 -11.25 29.61
N MET A 336 -4.92 -11.15 29.25
CA MET A 336 -6.02 -11.44 30.18
C MET A 336 -7.00 -12.38 29.49
N SER A 337 -7.02 -13.59 30.03
CA SER A 337 -8.12 -14.54 30.02
C SER A 337 -9.49 -13.87 29.90
N GLY A 338 -10.28 -14.28 28.92
CA GLY A 338 -11.65 -13.82 28.79
C GLY A 338 -12.29 -14.34 27.51
N SER A 339 -12.76 -15.58 27.56
CA SER A 339 -13.68 -16.16 26.59
C SER A 339 -14.93 -15.30 26.51
N PHE A 340 -15.13 -14.58 25.41
CA PHE A 340 -16.34 -13.82 25.14
C PHE A 340 -17.13 -14.50 24.02
N PHE A 341 -18.05 -15.38 24.42
CA PHE A 341 -19.34 -15.76 23.78
C PHE A 341 -19.28 -16.37 22.34
N ILE A 342 -19.98 -17.46 21.98
CA ILE A 342 -21.35 -17.92 22.31
C ILE A 342 -21.46 -19.46 22.24
N ASN A 343 -22.01 -20.07 23.29
CA ASN A 343 -22.80 -21.31 23.24
C ASN A 343 -24.13 -20.99 22.54
N SER A 344 -24.41 -21.59 21.39
CA SER A 344 -25.77 -21.62 20.82
C SER A 344 -26.36 -23.00 21.05
N LYS A 345 -27.47 -23.03 21.79
CA LYS A 345 -28.45 -24.12 21.73
C LYS A 345 -29.27 -24.00 20.45
#